data_AF-A0A494X9I5-F1
#
_entry.id   AF-A0A494X9I5-F1
#
_cell.length_a   1.000
_cell.length_b   1.000
_cell.length_c   1.000
_cell.angle_alpha   90.00
_cell.angle_beta   90.00
_cell.angle_gamma   90.00
#
_symmetry.space_group_name_H-M   'P 1'
#
loop_
_entity.id
_entity.type
_entity.pdbx_description
1 polymer ?
#
loop_
_entity_poly.entity_id
_entity_poly.type
_entity_poly.pdbx_seq_one_letter_code
_entity_poly.pdbx_strand_id
1 'polypeptide(L)'
;MRAHAANQAFQALGRLPKGTMNKTEGQYADFLEEQKRIGKVLFWKFHPFNVRLANNTFYEVDWLVLPFDMVLEIHETKGGRTTDKGQLKLKLCGEVLPVFRMKKVIKQTKADGGGWLIEEYSAT
;
A
#
# COMPACT_ATOMS: atom_id res chain seq x y z
N MET A 1 24.65 -8.54 -15.87
CA MET A 1 24.35 -9.82 -15.15
C MET A 1 23.66 -9.66 -13.79
N ARG A 2 24.02 -8.70 -12.91
CA ARG A 2 23.44 -8.59 -11.55
C ARG A 2 21.92 -8.30 -11.47
N ALA A 3 21.37 -7.53 -12.41
CA ALA A 3 19.95 -7.16 -12.39
C ALA A 3 18.99 -8.32 -12.71
N HIS A 4 19.43 -9.29 -13.52
CA HIS A 4 18.60 -10.42 -13.93
C HIS A 4 18.44 -11.45 -12.79
N ALA A 5 19.51 -11.69 -12.03
CA ALA A 5 19.50 -12.53 -10.84
C ALA A 5 18.65 -11.94 -9.71
N ALA A 6 18.65 -10.62 -9.51
CA ALA A 6 17.80 -9.95 -8.53
C ALA A 6 16.29 -10.10 -8.86
N ASN A 7 15.93 -10.03 -10.14
CA ASN A 7 14.55 -10.27 -10.59
C ASN A 7 14.11 -11.72 -10.38
N GLN A 8 14.98 -12.71 -10.61
CA GLN A 8 14.68 -14.12 -10.34
C GLN A 8 14.54 -14.41 -8.84
N ALA A 9 15.37 -13.80 -7.98
CA ALA A 9 15.26 -13.95 -6.53
C ALA A 9 13.93 -13.37 -5.98
N PHE A 10 13.45 -12.26 -6.55
CA PHE A 10 12.16 -11.67 -6.16
C PHE A 10 10.96 -12.57 -6.52
N GLN A 11 11.07 -13.34 -7.61
CA GLN A 11 10.03 -14.29 -8.05
C GLN A 11 10.01 -15.57 -7.18
N ALA A 12 11.11 -15.90 -6.50
CA ALA A 12 11.29 -17.16 -5.78
C ALA A 12 10.92 -17.12 -4.28
N LEU A 13 10.57 -15.95 -3.72
CA LEU A 13 10.37 -15.77 -2.27
C LEU A 13 9.12 -16.45 -1.68
N GLY A 14 8.25 -17.06 -2.51
CA GLY A 14 6.98 -17.62 -2.07
C GLY A 14 6.02 -16.55 -1.52
N ARG A 15 4.73 -16.83 -1.51
CA ARG A 15 3.74 -15.93 -0.89
C ARG A 15 3.69 -16.23 0.60
N LEU A 16 3.83 -15.22 1.46
CA LEU A 16 3.56 -15.38 2.89
C LEU A 16 2.13 -15.89 3.12
N PRO A 17 1.85 -16.57 4.24
CA PRO A 17 0.49 -16.93 4.63
C PRO A 17 -0.41 -15.69 4.63
N LYS A 18 -1.68 -15.88 4.21
CA LYS A 18 -2.63 -14.77 4.15
C LYS A 18 -2.79 -14.13 5.53
N GLY A 19 -2.63 -12.81 5.59
CA GLY A 19 -2.70 -12.04 6.85
C GLY A 19 -1.36 -11.85 7.56
N THR A 20 -0.28 -12.48 7.09
CA THR A 20 1.07 -12.23 7.62
C THR A 20 1.72 -11.07 6.88
N MET A 21 2.10 -10.04 7.62
CA MET A 21 2.83 -8.89 7.09
C MET A 21 4.26 -9.28 6.71
N ASN A 22 4.71 -8.82 5.54
CA ASN A 22 6.14 -8.81 5.22
C ASN A 22 6.88 -7.71 6.02
N LYS A 23 8.20 -7.64 5.89
CA LYS A 23 9.02 -6.66 6.62
C LYS A 23 8.62 -5.20 6.37
N THR A 24 8.25 -4.86 5.13
CA THR A 24 7.83 -3.49 4.77
C THR A 24 6.45 -3.18 5.35
N GLU A 25 5.51 -4.11 5.25
CA GLU A 25 4.16 -3.99 5.80
C GLU A 25 4.19 -3.88 7.33
N GLY A 26 5.02 -4.68 8.02
CA GLY A 26 5.17 -4.59 9.47
C GLY A 26 5.69 -3.22 9.91
N GLN A 27 6.69 -2.67 9.21
CA GLN A 27 7.18 -1.33 9.49
C GLN A 27 6.15 -0.23 9.18
N TYR A 28 5.23 -0.49 8.24
CA TYR A 28 4.15 0.44 7.96
C TYR A 28 3.05 0.39 9.03
N ALA A 29 2.74 -0.80 9.55
CA ALA A 29 1.88 -0.95 10.73
C ALA A 29 2.44 -0.18 11.93
N ASP A 30 3.74 -0.30 12.21
CA ASP A 30 4.40 0.44 13.29
C ASP A 30 4.25 1.96 13.11
N PHE A 31 4.42 2.44 11.88
CA PHE A 31 4.21 3.84 11.54
C PHE A 31 2.75 4.27 11.77
N LEU A 32 1.77 3.49 11.32
CA LEU A 32 0.34 3.79 11.52
C LEU A 32 -0.05 3.77 13.00
N GLU A 33 0.50 2.86 13.80
CA GLU A 33 0.32 2.85 15.25
C GLU A 33 0.91 4.09 15.92
N GLU A 34 2.10 4.55 15.48
CA GLU A 34 2.66 5.81 15.96
C GLU A 34 1.76 6.99 15.58
N GLN A 35 1.30 7.07 14.32
CA GLN A 35 0.37 8.12 13.88
C GLN A 35 -0.95 8.09 14.68
N LYS A 36 -1.40 6.90 15.08
CA LYS A 36 -2.58 6.73 15.92
C LYS A 36 -2.38 7.23 17.34
N ARG A 37 -1.22 6.96 17.95
CA ARG A 37 -0.87 7.46 19.30
C ARG A 37 -0.85 8.99 19.37
N ILE A 38 -0.46 9.66 18.28
CA ILE A 38 -0.44 11.13 18.20
C ILE A 38 -1.73 11.74 17.64
N GLY A 39 -2.79 10.92 17.43
CA GLY A 39 -4.11 11.38 17.01
C GLY A 39 -4.25 11.78 15.54
N LYS A 40 -3.24 11.53 14.69
CA LYS A 40 -3.33 11.79 13.24
C LYS A 40 -4.12 10.69 12.50
N VAL A 41 -4.05 9.47 13.00
CA VAL A 41 -4.86 8.33 12.54
C VAL A 41 -5.81 7.93 13.66
N LEU A 42 -7.08 7.72 13.36
CA LEU A 42 -8.07 7.28 14.33
C LEU A 42 -8.20 5.75 14.31
N PHE A 43 -8.09 5.15 13.12
CA PHE A 43 -8.22 3.72 12.92
C PHE A 43 -7.43 3.26 11.70
N TRP A 44 -6.94 2.02 11.73
CA TRP A 44 -6.41 1.35 10.55
C TRP A 44 -6.65 -0.16 10.59
N LYS A 45 -6.65 -0.81 9.42
CA LYS A 45 -6.74 -2.27 9.29
C LYS A 45 -5.95 -2.79 8.10
N PHE A 46 -5.20 -3.87 8.30
CA PHE A 46 -4.45 -4.59 7.26
C PHE A 46 -5.31 -5.64 6.56
N HIS A 47 -5.23 -5.72 5.23
CA HIS A 47 -6.01 -6.64 4.36
C HIS A 47 -7.49 -6.74 4.74
N PRO A 48 -8.23 -5.62 4.82
CA PRO A 48 -9.58 -5.62 5.38
C PRO A 48 -10.63 -6.18 4.42
N PHE A 49 -10.46 -5.98 3.10
CA PHE A 49 -11.42 -6.42 2.09
C PHE A 49 -10.80 -6.44 0.68
N ASN A 50 -11.55 -7.03 -0.25
CA ASN A 50 -11.26 -6.99 -1.69
C ASN A 50 -12.26 -6.08 -2.40
N VAL A 51 -11.78 -5.23 -3.29
CA VAL A 51 -12.59 -4.39 -4.19
C VAL A 51 -12.74 -5.10 -5.52
N ARG A 52 -13.97 -5.27 -6.00
CA ARG A 52 -14.22 -5.80 -7.35
C ARG A 52 -14.00 -4.69 -8.38
N LEU A 53 -12.99 -4.84 -9.24
CA LEU A 53 -12.68 -3.88 -10.30
C LEU A 53 -13.42 -4.18 -11.61
N ALA A 54 -13.60 -5.47 -11.93
CA ALA A 54 -14.31 -5.95 -13.11
C ALA A 54 -14.81 -7.39 -12.86
N ASN A 55 -15.40 -8.03 -13.88
CA ASN A 55 -15.84 -9.42 -13.75
C ASN A 55 -14.66 -10.33 -13.37
N ASN A 56 -14.81 -11.09 -12.27
CA ASN A 56 -13.77 -11.94 -11.67
C ASN A 56 -12.41 -11.26 -11.43
N THR A 57 -12.35 -9.93 -11.37
CA THR A 57 -11.12 -9.16 -11.18
C THR A 57 -11.22 -8.35 -9.90
N PHE A 58 -10.34 -8.66 -8.94
CA PHE A 58 -10.34 -8.03 -7.62
C PHE A 58 -9.00 -7.36 -7.31
N TYR A 59 -9.08 -6.30 -6.52
CA TYR A 59 -7.96 -5.63 -5.87
C TYR A 59 -8.05 -5.87 -4.37
N GLU A 60 -7.02 -6.49 -3.81
CA GLU A 60 -6.90 -6.72 -2.36
C GLU A 60 -6.32 -5.44 -1.76
N VAL A 61 -7.05 -4.81 -0.83
CA VAL A 61 -6.61 -3.57 -0.20
C VAL A 61 -5.54 -3.89 0.82
N ASP A 62 -4.35 -3.29 0.71
CA ASP A 62 -3.30 -3.47 1.73
C ASP A 62 -3.75 -2.86 3.07
N TRP A 63 -4.20 -1.60 3.07
CA TRP A 63 -4.63 -0.89 4.28
C TRP A 63 -5.87 -0.04 4.08
N LEU A 64 -6.81 -0.14 5.02
CA LEU A 64 -7.84 0.86 5.27
C LEU A 64 -7.38 1.76 6.40
N VAL A 65 -7.41 3.08 6.21
CA VAL A 65 -7.00 4.08 7.21
C VAL A 65 -8.08 5.14 7.36
N LEU A 66 -8.41 5.49 8.60
CA LEU A 66 -9.25 6.63 8.95
C LEU A 66 -8.36 7.71 9.59
N PRO A 67 -7.97 8.75 8.85
CA PRO A 67 -7.25 9.91 9.38
C PRO A 67 -8.17 10.81 10.25
N PHE A 68 -7.56 11.77 10.95
CA PHE A 68 -8.27 12.73 11.80
C PHE A 68 -9.25 13.65 11.05
N ASP A 69 -9.04 13.87 9.75
CA ASP A 69 -9.93 14.68 8.92
C ASP A 69 -11.11 13.88 8.36
N MET A 70 -11.28 12.63 8.82
CA MET A 70 -12.45 11.78 8.63
C MET A 70 -12.76 11.39 7.18
N VAL A 71 -11.82 11.56 6.25
CA VAL A 71 -11.93 11.05 4.89
C VAL A 71 -11.20 9.72 4.81
N LEU A 72 -11.92 8.64 4.54
CA LEU A 72 -11.32 7.30 4.50
C LEU A 72 -10.26 7.19 3.41
N GLU A 73 -9.18 6.49 3.75
CA GLU A 73 -8.00 6.32 2.91
C GLU A 73 -7.73 4.84 2.63
N ILE A 74 -7.35 4.55 1.39
CA ILE A 74 -6.78 3.26 1.01
C ILE A 74 -5.30 3.49 0.72
N HIS A 75 -4.43 2.83 1.49
CA HIS A 75 -2.99 2.93 1.27
C HIS A 75 -2.48 1.65 0.59
N GLU A 76 -1.76 1.80 -0.52
CA GLU A 76 -1.04 0.72 -1.20
C GLU A 76 0.45 0.82 -0.84
N THR A 77 0.99 -0.16 -0.13
CA THR A 77 2.38 -0.11 0.34
C THR A 77 3.33 -0.77 -0.65
N LYS A 78 4.47 -0.11 -0.92
CA LYS A 78 5.51 -0.59 -1.83
C LYS A 78 6.89 -0.56 -1.18
N GLY A 79 7.59 -1.69 -1.27
CA GLY A 79 8.95 -1.87 -0.75
C GLY A 79 10.09 -1.48 -1.70
N GLY A 80 9.85 -0.63 -2.70
CA GLY A 80 10.86 -0.23 -3.70
C GLY A 80 10.27 0.02 -5.10
N ARG A 81 11.03 -0.37 -6.14
CA ARG A 81 10.65 -0.18 -7.56
C ARG A 81 9.23 -0.70 -7.83
N THR A 82 8.37 0.18 -8.32
CA THR A 82 6.98 -0.13 -8.67
C THR A 82 6.92 -0.75 -10.07
N THR A 83 6.02 -1.72 -10.28
CA THR A 83 5.66 -2.22 -11.61
C THR A 83 4.40 -1.50 -12.10
N ASP A 84 4.32 -1.21 -13.39
CA ASP A 84 3.20 -0.45 -14.00
C ASP A 84 1.83 -1.07 -13.70
N LYS A 85 1.77 -2.41 -13.57
CA LYS A 85 0.55 -3.16 -13.24
C LYS A 85 -0.04 -2.83 -11.87
N GLY A 86 0.80 -2.52 -10.88
CA GLY A 86 0.34 -2.16 -9.54
C GLY A 86 -0.35 -0.80 -9.51
N GLN A 87 0.17 0.16 -10.27
CA GLN A 87 -0.39 1.52 -10.35
C GLN A 87 -1.76 1.52 -11.02
N LEU A 88 -1.93 0.73 -12.08
CA LEU A 88 -3.21 0.61 -12.78
C LEU A 88 -4.34 0.10 -11.87
N LYS A 89 -4.06 -0.89 -11.01
CA LYS A 89 -5.06 -1.42 -10.08
C LYS A 89 -5.49 -0.40 -9.04
N LEU A 90 -4.56 0.41 -8.53
CA LEU A 90 -4.86 1.48 -7.59
C LEU A 90 -5.75 2.55 -8.24
N LYS A 91 -5.42 2.96 -9.48
CA LYS A 91 -6.23 3.88 -10.28
C LYS A 91 -7.65 3.36 -10.48
N LEU A 92 -7.79 2.13 -10.98
CA LEU A 92 -9.11 1.51 -11.18
C LEU A 92 -9.91 1.39 -9.87
N CYS A 93 -9.24 1.12 -8.75
CA CYS A 93 -9.89 1.08 -7.45
C CYS A 93 -10.46 2.46 -7.06
N GLY A 94 -9.71 3.54 -7.28
CA GLY A 94 -10.18 4.90 -7.05
C GLY A 94 -11.37 5.30 -7.93
N GLU A 95 -11.40 4.82 -9.18
CA GLU A 95 -12.56 5.02 -10.07
C GLU A 95 -13.81 4.27 -9.58
N VAL A 96 -13.65 3.05 -9.06
CA VAL A 96 -14.77 2.22 -8.54
C VAL A 96 -15.27 2.72 -7.18
N LEU A 97 -14.37 3.23 -6.34
CA LEU A 97 -14.68 3.69 -4.98
C LEU A 97 -14.22 5.14 -4.75
N PRO A 98 -14.90 6.14 -5.37
CA PRO A 98 -14.48 7.54 -5.31
C PRO A 98 -14.60 8.17 -3.92
N VAL A 99 -15.21 7.48 -2.96
CA VAL A 99 -15.33 7.92 -1.56
C VAL A 99 -14.02 7.79 -0.77
N PHE A 100 -13.03 7.04 -1.28
CA PHE A 100 -11.73 6.89 -0.64
C PHE A 100 -10.68 7.78 -1.30
N ARG A 101 -9.81 8.38 -0.47
CA ARG A 101 -8.53 8.91 -0.96
C ARG A 101 -7.56 7.75 -1.16
N MET A 102 -7.09 7.60 -2.38
CA MET A 102 -6.14 6.55 -2.73
C MET A 102 -4.72 7.07 -2.52
N LYS A 103 -3.93 6.40 -1.68
CA LYS A 103 -2.55 6.79 -1.42
C LYS A 103 -1.58 5.69 -1.75
N LYS A 104 -0.52 6.04 -2.46
CA LYS A 104 0.62 5.17 -2.71
C LYS A 104 1.69 5.47 -1.67
N VAL A 105 2.11 4.44 -0.95
CA VAL A 105 3.04 4.55 0.16
C VAL A 105 4.32 3.82 -0.19
N ILE A 106 5.40 4.58 -0.39
CA ILE A 106 6.68 4.05 -0.85
C ILE A 106 7.69 4.18 0.27
N LYS A 107 8.24 3.04 0.69
CA LYS A 107 9.33 3.02 1.65
C LYS A 107 10.58 3.64 1.03
N GLN A 108 11.07 4.72 1.64
CA GLN A 108 12.28 5.39 1.20
C GLN A 108 13.53 4.65 1.67
N THR A 109 14.60 4.71 0.89
CA THR A 109 15.89 4.16 1.32
C THR A 109 16.51 5.08 2.38
N LYS A 110 17.53 4.59 3.09
CA LYS A 110 18.28 5.46 4.02
C LYS A 110 18.97 6.64 3.30
N ALA A 111 19.35 6.46 2.04
CA ALA A 111 19.96 7.53 1.24
C ALA A 111 18.95 8.64 0.91
N ASP A 112 17.68 8.28 0.78
CA ASP A 112 16.56 9.20 0.48
C ASP A 112 15.92 9.78 1.76
N GLY A 113 16.63 9.75 2.89
CA GLY A 113 16.14 10.26 4.19
C GLY A 113 15.32 9.27 5.02
N GLY A 114 15.00 8.09 4.47
CA GLY A 114 14.20 7.07 5.15
C GLY A 114 12.72 7.44 5.31
N GLY A 115 11.99 6.64 6.09
CA GLY A 115 10.56 6.84 6.29
C GLY A 115 9.72 6.48 5.06
N TRP A 116 8.67 7.26 4.82
CA TRP A 116 7.62 6.97 3.86
C TRP A 116 7.32 8.17 2.97
N LEU A 117 7.44 7.98 1.66
CA LEU A 117 6.86 8.89 0.68
C LEU A 117 5.41 8.48 0.47
N ILE A 118 4.48 9.39 0.73
CA ILE A 118 3.05 9.17 0.59
C ILE A 118 2.54 10.08 -0.52
N GLU A 119 2.17 9.48 -1.64
CA GLU A 119 1.65 10.18 -2.82
C GLU A 119 0.14 9.95 -2.88
N GLU A 120 -0.64 11.03 -2.94
CA GLU A 120 -2.07 10.92 -3.24
C GLU A 120 -2.24 10.69 -4.75
N TYR A 121 -3.10 9.75 -5.09
CA TYR A 121 -3.52 9.58 -6.47
C TYR A 121 -4.55 10.65 -6.81
N SER A 122 -4.19 11.56 -7.71
CA SER A 122 -5.13 12.48 -8.35
C SER A 122 -5.56 11.90 -9.69
N ALA A 123 -6.86 11.63 -9.86
CA ALA A 123 -7.43 11.35 -11.16
C ALA A 123 -7.42 12.65 -11.99
N THR A 124 -6.43 12.80 -12.85
CA THR A 124 -6.47 13.71 -14.01
C THR A 124 -6.51 12.90 -15.28
#